data_AF-A0A4R6XQN2-F1
#
_entry.id   AF-A0A4R6XQN2-F1
#
_cell.length_a   1.000
_cell.length_b   1.000
_cell.length_c   1.000
_cell.angle_alpha   90.00
_cell.angle_beta   90.00
_cell.angle_gamma   90.00
#
_symmetry.space_group_name_H-M   'P 1'
#
loop_
_entity.id
_entity.type
_entity.pdbx_description
1 polymer ?
#
loop_
_entity_poly.entity_id
_entity_poly.type
_entity_poly.pdbx_seq_one_letter_code
_entity_poly.pdbx_strand_id
1 'polypeptide(L)' 'MPDTPNLQTSTDPNIKFLQQTIHNMENELSAASFGGDRKQIPLLMKQLKEARKILSKMTGED' A
#
# COMPACT_ATOMS: atom_id res chain seq x y z
N MET A 1 -23.47 -15.20 -4.19
CA MET A 1 -22.04 -15.22 -4.60
C MET A 1 -21.30 -14.29 -3.65
N PRO A 2 -20.06 -14.59 -3.23
CA PRO A 2 -19.37 -13.75 -2.25
C PRO A 2 -18.93 -12.43 -2.91
N ASP A 3 -19.23 -11.31 -2.25
CA ASP A 3 -18.67 -10.00 -2.54
C ASP A 3 -17.16 -10.01 -2.28
N THR A 4 -16.38 -10.48 -3.25
CA THR A 4 -14.95 -10.20 -3.29
C THR A 4 -14.78 -8.70 -3.49
N PRO A 5 -14.01 -7.97 -2.65
CA PRO A 5 -13.70 -6.59 -2.91
C PRO A 5 -13.07 -6.53 -4.29
N ASN A 6 -13.74 -5.82 -5.19
CA ASN A 6 -13.36 -5.66 -6.58
C ASN A 6 -12.07 -4.83 -6.55
N LEU A 7 -10.92 -5.52 -6.45
CA LEU A 7 -9.62 -4.98 -6.83
C LEU A 7 -9.75 -4.67 -8.31
N GLN A 8 -10.31 -3.49 -8.63
CA GLN A 8 -10.35 -2.96 -9.98
C GLN A 8 -8.93 -3.05 -10.49
N THR A 9 -8.72 -4.00 -11.39
CA THR A 9 -7.47 -4.29 -12.05
C THR A 9 -7.19 -3.12 -12.98
N SER A 10 -6.71 -2.03 -12.39
CA SER A 10 -6.19 -0.90 -13.14
C SER A 10 -5.11 -1.45 -14.06
N THR A 11 -5.37 -1.39 -15.37
CA THR A 11 -4.47 -1.84 -16.43
C THR A 11 -3.23 -0.95 -16.56
N ASP A 12 -3.16 0.14 -15.80
CA ASP A 12 -2.01 1.03 -15.76
C ASP A 12 -0.82 0.37 -15.05
N PRO A 13 0.34 0.20 -15.73
CA PRO A 13 1.53 -0.39 -15.13
C PRO A 13 2.04 0.38 -13.91
N ASN A 14 1.79 1.70 -13.82
CA ASN A 14 2.16 2.51 -12.68
C ASN A 14 1.28 2.22 -11.47
N ILE A 15 -0.01 1.98 -11.68
CA ILE A 15 -0.94 1.61 -10.62
C ILE A 15 -0.56 0.23 -10.06
N LYS A 16 -0.27 -0.74 -10.93
CA LYS A 16 0.19 -2.07 -10.50
C LYS A 16 1.50 -2.01 -9.72
N PHE A 17 2.47 -1.24 -10.19
CA PHE A 17 3.74 -1.03 -9.48
C PHE A 17 3.51 -0.41 -8.10
N LEU A 18 2.64 0.58 -8.01
CA LEU A 18 2.34 1.28 -6.76
C LEU A 18 1.58 0.38 -5.78
N GLN A 19 0.62 -0.40 -6.25
CA GLN A 19 -0.07 -1.43 -5.45
C GLN A 19 0.90 -2.45 -4.88
N GLN A 20 1.84 -2.93 -5.69
CA GLN A 20 2.87 -3.88 -5.24
C GLN A 20 3.82 -3.24 -4.22
N THR A 21 4.18 -1.96 -4.43
CA THR A 21 5.00 -1.20 -3.49
C THR A 21 4.30 -1.03 -2.14
N ILE A 22 3.01 -0.67 -2.14
CA ILE A 22 2.19 -0.56 -0.94
C ILE A 22 2.15 -1.90 -0.19
N HIS A 23 1.92 -3.01 -0.91
CA HIS A 23 1.88 -4.34 -0.31
C HIS A 23 3.23 -4.73 0.35
N ASN A 24 4.34 -4.44 -0.32
CA ASN A 24 5.68 -4.69 0.25
C ASN A 24 5.91 -3.86 1.51
N MET A 25 5.50 -2.59 1.51
CA MET A 25 5.62 -1.72 2.67
C MET A 25 4.74 -2.16 3.84
N GLU A 26 3.54 -2.69 3.58
CA GLU A 26 2.69 -3.30 4.62
C GLU A 26 3.38 -4.50 5.26
N ASN A 27 4.04 -5.35 4.46
CA ASN A 27 4.81 -6.48 4.95
C ASN A 27 6.01 -6.03 5.80
N GLU A 28 6.74 -5.00 5.36
CA GLU A 28 7.85 -4.42 6.13
C GLU A 28 7.37 -3.80 7.46
N LEU A 29 6.22 -3.13 7.44
CA LEU A 29 5.63 -2.51 8.62
C LEU A 29 5.12 -3.55 9.63
N SER A 30 4.56 -4.66 9.12
CA SER A 30 4.21 -5.83 9.93
C SER A 30 5.46 -6.45 10.56
N ALA A 31 6.51 -6.70 9.77
CA ALA A 31 7.78 -7.25 10.28
C ALA A 31 8.44 -6.33 11.32
N ALA A 32 8.44 -5.02 11.09
CA ALA A 32 8.94 -4.01 12.05
C ALA A 32 8.13 -4.00 13.36
N SER A 33 6.83 -4.33 13.30
CA SER A 33 5.95 -4.37 14.47
C SER A 33 6.13 -5.64 15.32
N PHE A 34 6.37 -6.80 14.69
CA PHE A 34 6.51 -8.11 15.34
C PHE A 34 7.95 -8.54 15.66
N GLY A 35 8.84 -7.58 15.93
CA GLY A 35 10.21 -7.87 16.39
C GLY A 35 11.33 -7.21 15.59
N GLY A 36 11.00 -6.47 14.52
CA GLY A 36 11.96 -5.66 13.78
C GLY A 36 12.23 -4.28 14.39
N ASP A 37 12.88 -3.41 13.62
CA ASP A 37 13.29 -2.08 14.08
C ASP A 37 12.09 -1.11 14.18
N ARG A 38 11.55 -1.01 15.40
CA ARG A 38 10.45 -0.10 15.73
C ARG A 38 10.72 1.36 15.42
N LYS A 39 11.99 1.78 15.27
CA LYS A 39 12.33 3.15 14.88
C LYS A 39 11.95 3.47 13.44
N GLN A 40 11.79 2.45 12.59
CA GLN A 40 11.40 2.62 11.19
C GLN A 40 9.88 2.67 10.99
N ILE A 41 9.08 2.18 11.95
CA ILE A 41 7.61 2.17 11.85
C ILE A 41 7.03 3.56 11.51
N PRO A 42 7.43 4.67 12.18
CA PRO A 42 6.88 5.98 11.85
C PRO A 42 7.20 6.46 10.43
N LEU A 43 8.40 6.12 9.92
CA LEU A 43 8.81 6.46 8.56
C LEU A 43 8.01 5.62 7.55
N LEU A 44 7.94 4.30 7.77
CA LEU A 44 7.18 3.37 6.92
C LEU A 44 5.69 3.73 6.87
N MET A 45 5.08 4.11 8.00
CA MET A 45 3.69 4.59 8.03
C MET A 45 3.49 5.85 7.21
N LYS A 46 4.41 6.82 7.29
CA LYS A 46 4.34 8.06 6.49
C LYS A 46 4.45 7.75 5.00
N GLN A 47 5.41 6.92 4.61
CA GLN A 47 5.58 6.52 3.22
C GLN A 47 4.34 5.76 2.71
N LEU A 48 3.77 4.87 3.53
CA LEU A 48 2.60 4.07 3.16
C LEU A 48 1.38 4.96 2.92
N LYS A 49 1.19 5.97 3.78
CA LYS A 49 0.15 6.97 3.64
C LYS A 49 0.28 7.75 2.33
N GLU A 50 1.49 8.20 2.00
CA GLU A 50 1.74 8.93 0.75
C GLU A 50 1.55 8.03 -0.48
N ALA A 51 2.03 6.78 -0.44
CA ALA A 51 1.83 5.83 -1.53
C ALA A 51 0.34 5.55 -1.79
N ARG A 52 -0.45 5.34 -0.74
CA ARG A 52 -1.91 5.17 -0.85
C ARG A 52 -2.60 6.43 -1.37
N LYS A 53 -2.15 7.63 -0.98
CA LYS A 53 -2.67 8.90 -1.51
C LYS A 53 -2.38 9.07 -3.00
N ILE A 54 -1.18 8.68 -3.45
CA ILE A 54 -0.84 8.68 -4.88
C ILE A 54 -1.73 7.68 -5.62
N LEU A 55 -1.94 6.49 -5.05
CA LEU A 55 -2.81 5.47 -5.65
C LEU A 55 -4.24 5.97 -5.80
N SER A 56 -4.83 6.54 -4.75
CA SER A 56 -6.18 7.11 -4.77
C SER A 56 -6.32 8.22 -5.81
N LYS A 57 -5.31 9.11 -5.95
CA LYS A 57 -5.28 10.11 -7.02
C LYS A 57 -5.20 9.51 -8.42
N MET A 58 -4.51 8.39 -8.58
CA MET A 58 -4.38 7.69 -9.87
C MET A 58 -5.65 6.89 -10.22
N THR A 59 -6.34 6.34 -9.22
CA THR A 59 -7.58 5.57 -9.42
C THR A 59 -8.84 6.43 -9.41
N GLY A 60 -8.76 7.68 -8.93
CA GLY A 60 -9.90 8.58 -8.79
C GLY A 60 -10.83 8.21 -7.62
N GLU A 61 -10.37 7.38 -6.69
CA GLU A 61 -11.07 7.10 -5.43
C GLU A 61 -10.78 8.23 -4.43
N ASP A 62 -11.78 9.08 -4.15
CA ASP A 62 -11.75 10.16 -3.14
C ASP A 62 -12.78 9.86 -2.03
#